data_AF-S4RI45-F1
#
_entry.id   AF-S4RI45-F1
#
_cell.length_a   1.000
_cell.length_b   1.000
_cell.length_c   1.000
_cell.angle_alpha   90.00
_cell.angle_beta   90.00
_cell.angle_gamma   90.00
#
_symmetry.space_group_name_H-M   'P 1'
#
loop_
_entity.id
_entity.type
_entity.pdbx_description
1 polymer ?
#
loop_
_entity_poly.entity_id
_entity_poly.type
_entity_poly.pdbx_seq_one_letter_code
_entity_poly.pdbx_strand_id
1 'polypeptide(L)'
;RNPSIRWDYVRTKLAEAGKLWIFTQYRFTAWVMPLFQDVQREPLTLERLVLYVCHAMVPGDGPTTHLLFIITFFAFLHCWLNLFGELMRFADRMFYKDWWNSRSFANYYRTWNVVVHDWLYTYFYGDLIRVFSRRYRRAAMLIVFIFSAIVHEYVITVCFGLFCPVMLFLFICFGTMLNFLLHDGRSNDVWNIFMWFALILGQGVLVTLYFLEWSALRDCPSKPETVWEFITPQFWSCYAS
;
A
#
# COMPACT_ATOMS: atom_id res chain seq x y z
N ARG A 1 26.82 -0.47 16.44
CA ARG A 1 25.88 -0.70 17.56
C ARG A 1 25.92 0.50 18.47
N ASN A 2 24.80 1.00 18.97
CA ASN A 2 24.78 2.16 19.86
C ASN A 2 25.41 1.83 21.22
N PRO A 3 26.06 2.80 21.89
CA PRO A 3 26.75 2.56 23.16
C PRO A 3 25.79 2.28 24.33
N SER A 4 24.62 2.91 24.36
CA SER A 4 23.60 2.74 25.40
C SER A 4 22.19 2.83 24.80
N ILE A 5 21.18 2.45 25.60
CA ILE A 5 19.77 2.61 25.25
C ILE A 5 19.30 3.93 25.88
N ARG A 6 18.75 4.83 25.04
CA ARG A 6 18.15 6.08 25.50
C ARG A 6 16.66 5.84 25.81
N TRP A 7 16.36 5.59 27.09
CA TRP A 7 14.99 5.28 27.52
C TRP A 7 13.99 6.41 27.28
N ASP A 8 14.43 7.68 27.29
CA ASP A 8 13.57 8.81 26.92
C ASP A 8 13.13 8.72 25.46
N TYR A 9 14.05 8.37 24.56
CA TYR A 9 13.75 8.17 23.15
C TYR A 9 12.79 6.99 22.95
N VAL A 10 13.02 5.87 23.64
CA VAL A 10 12.13 4.69 23.63
C VAL A 10 10.71 5.07 24.06
N ARG A 11 10.56 5.78 25.19
CA ARG A 11 9.25 6.22 25.70
C ARG A 11 8.55 7.16 24.72
N THR A 12 9.27 8.11 24.14
CA THR A 12 8.72 9.04 23.13
C THR A 12 8.26 8.28 21.88
N LYS A 13 9.06 7.38 21.33
CA LYS A 13 8.68 6.61 20.13
C LYS A 13 7.54 5.64 20.38
N LEU A 14 7.48 5.02 21.55
CA LEU A 14 6.34 4.19 21.96
C LEU A 14 5.06 5.02 22.08
N ALA A 15 5.13 6.19 22.72
CA ALA A 15 3.99 7.09 22.85
C ALA A 15 3.52 7.66 21.51
N GLU A 16 4.44 8.04 20.61
CA GLU A 16 4.12 8.45 19.24
C GLU A 16 3.43 7.32 18.47
N ALA A 17 3.98 6.10 18.48
CA ALA A 17 3.39 4.95 17.81
C ALA A 17 1.97 4.64 18.33
N GLY A 18 1.79 4.63 19.66
CA GLY A 18 0.49 4.41 20.29
C GLY A 18 -0.54 5.49 19.93
N LYS A 19 -0.16 6.78 20.00
CA LYS A 19 -1.06 7.89 19.63
C LYS A 19 -1.47 7.82 18.17
N LEU A 20 -0.53 7.54 17.26
CA LEU A 20 -0.84 7.44 15.84
C LEU A 20 -1.70 6.23 15.52
N TRP A 21 -1.49 5.10 16.19
CA TRP A 21 -2.35 3.93 16.04
C TRP A 21 -3.80 4.23 16.47
N ILE A 22 -4.00 4.85 17.64
CA ILE A 22 -5.34 5.27 18.11
C ILE A 22 -5.96 6.27 17.13
N PHE A 23 -5.19 7.25 16.65
CA PHE A 23 -5.66 8.24 15.71
C PHE A 23 -6.07 7.63 14.36
N THR A 24 -5.31 6.65 13.85
CA THR A 24 -5.65 5.89 12.65
C THR A 24 -6.97 5.14 12.84
N GLN A 25 -7.17 4.46 13.99
CA GLN A 25 -8.43 3.78 14.29
C GLN A 25 -9.61 4.75 14.32
N TYR A 26 -9.46 5.88 15.04
CA TYR A 26 -10.49 6.91 15.11
C TYR A 26 -10.85 7.46 13.72
N ARG A 27 -9.85 7.80 12.90
CA ARG A 27 -10.08 8.32 11.55
C ARG A 27 -10.75 7.28 10.65
N PHE A 28 -10.35 6.02 10.75
CA PHE A 28 -10.95 4.91 10.01
C PHE A 28 -12.43 4.72 10.36
N THR A 29 -12.76 4.64 11.65
CA THR A 29 -14.15 4.43 12.11
C THR A 29 -15.04 5.64 11.88
N ALA A 30 -14.52 6.85 12.03
CA ALA A 30 -15.31 8.08 11.92
C ALA A 30 -15.55 8.53 10.48
N TRP A 31 -14.66 8.19 9.54
CA TRP A 31 -14.70 8.74 8.19
C TRP A 31 -14.71 7.69 7.08
N VAL A 32 -13.94 6.61 7.21
CA VAL A 32 -13.85 5.59 6.15
C VAL A 32 -15.07 4.68 6.21
N MET A 33 -15.39 4.13 7.39
CA MET A 33 -16.52 3.20 7.52
C MET A 33 -17.87 3.82 7.09
N PRO A 34 -18.23 5.05 7.47
CA PRO A 34 -19.51 5.64 7.08
C PRO A 34 -19.68 5.85 5.57
N LEU A 35 -18.58 6.03 4.83
CA LEU A 35 -18.63 6.18 3.37
C LEU A 35 -19.28 4.96 2.67
N PHE A 36 -19.12 3.77 3.26
CA PHE A 36 -19.57 2.49 2.71
C PHE A 36 -20.76 1.88 3.46
N GLN A 37 -21.34 2.57 4.44
CA GLN A 37 -22.48 2.05 5.22
C GLN A 37 -23.75 1.90 4.39
N ASP A 38 -23.97 2.79 3.43
CA ASP A 38 -25.21 2.85 2.64
C ASP A 38 -25.06 2.23 1.24
N VAL A 39 -23.99 1.45 1.00
CA VAL A 39 -23.68 0.88 -0.31
C VAL A 39 -24.74 -0.09 -0.82
N GLN A 40 -25.50 -0.73 0.09
CA GLN A 40 -26.59 -1.66 -0.27
C GLN A 40 -27.84 -0.98 -0.81
N ARG A 41 -28.02 0.33 -0.59
CA ARG A 41 -29.32 0.97 -0.84
C ARG A 41 -29.65 1.05 -2.32
N GLU A 42 -28.63 1.05 -3.16
CA GLU A 42 -28.80 1.30 -4.58
C GLU A 42 -27.67 0.63 -5.39
N PRO A 43 -27.89 0.30 -6.68
CA PRO A 43 -26.90 -0.38 -7.51
C PRO A 43 -25.57 0.35 -7.63
N LEU A 44 -24.48 -0.42 -7.75
CA LEU A 44 -23.15 0.07 -8.02
C LEU A 44 -23.00 0.40 -9.51
N THR A 45 -23.21 1.67 -9.85
CA THR A 45 -22.91 2.21 -11.19
C THR A 45 -21.45 2.68 -11.28
N LEU A 46 -20.92 2.80 -12.51
CA LEU A 46 -19.57 3.33 -12.74
C LEU A 46 -19.42 4.75 -12.17
N GLU A 47 -20.45 5.58 -12.31
CA GLU A 47 -20.49 6.94 -11.76
C GLU A 47 -20.27 6.92 -10.23
N ARG A 48 -20.94 6.02 -9.53
CA ARG A 48 -20.82 5.89 -8.07
C ARG A 48 -19.49 5.31 -7.64
N LEU A 49 -18.98 4.34 -8.39
CA LEU A 49 -17.63 3.83 -8.14
C LEU A 49 -16.60 4.97 -8.23
N VAL A 50 -16.69 5.82 -9.26
CA VAL A 50 -15.84 7.00 -9.40
C VAL A 50 -16.05 7.98 -8.25
N LEU A 51 -17.30 8.24 -7.84
CA LEU A 51 -17.60 9.09 -6.70
C LEU A 51 -17.02 8.55 -5.38
N TYR A 52 -17.12 7.24 -5.11
CA TYR A 52 -16.51 6.62 -3.93
C TYR A 52 -14.98 6.76 -3.95
N VAL A 53 -14.34 6.52 -5.09
CA VAL A 53 -12.89 6.74 -5.25
C VAL A 53 -12.53 8.21 -5.03
N CYS A 54 -13.27 9.15 -5.61
CA CYS A 54 -13.07 10.58 -5.41
C CYS A 54 -13.24 10.98 -3.93
N HIS A 55 -14.29 10.51 -3.26
CA HIS A 55 -14.51 10.77 -1.83
C HIS A 55 -13.40 10.17 -0.95
N ALA A 56 -12.85 9.02 -1.32
CA ALA A 56 -11.70 8.41 -0.66
C ALA A 56 -10.38 9.18 -0.90
N MET A 57 -10.28 9.95 -1.99
CA MET A 57 -9.09 10.74 -2.36
C MET A 57 -9.07 12.14 -1.73
N VAL A 58 -10.21 12.84 -1.65
CA VAL A 58 -10.25 14.30 -1.42
C VAL A 58 -9.75 14.69 -0.01
N PRO A 59 -8.78 15.63 0.08
CA PRO A 59 -8.40 16.28 1.32
C PRO A 59 -9.44 17.31 1.75
N GLY A 60 -10.29 16.92 2.70
CA GLY A 60 -11.25 17.78 3.39
C GLY A 60 -11.60 17.17 4.76
N ASP A 61 -12.81 17.43 5.25
CA ASP A 61 -13.32 16.80 6.48
C ASP A 61 -13.35 15.26 6.36
N GLY A 62 -13.51 14.73 5.14
CA GLY A 62 -13.63 13.30 4.81
C GLY A 62 -12.41 12.38 5.06
N PRO A 63 -12.55 11.08 4.73
CA PRO A 63 -11.49 10.08 4.87
C PRO A 63 -10.42 10.28 3.81
N THR A 64 -9.37 11.01 4.13
CA THR A 64 -8.15 10.98 3.33
C THR A 64 -7.48 9.62 3.53
N THR A 65 -7.82 8.65 2.68
CA THR A 65 -7.13 7.36 2.63
C THR A 65 -5.62 7.55 2.49
N HIS A 66 -5.21 8.59 1.75
CA HIS A 66 -3.83 9.02 1.67
C HIS A 66 -3.23 9.46 3.02
N LEU A 67 -3.98 10.18 3.86
CA LEU A 67 -3.51 10.56 5.20
C LEU A 67 -3.29 9.32 6.07
N LEU A 68 -4.20 8.32 6.00
CA LEU A 68 -4.02 7.05 6.69
C LEU A 68 -2.75 6.33 6.22
N PHE A 69 -2.46 6.37 4.91
CA PHE A 69 -1.22 5.85 4.35
C PHE A 69 0.02 6.55 4.91
N ILE A 70 0.05 7.89 4.96
CA ILE A 70 1.17 8.67 5.53
C ILE A 70 1.36 8.41 7.03
N ILE A 71 0.26 8.35 7.79
CA ILE A 71 0.31 8.11 9.23
C ILE A 71 0.77 6.69 9.51
N THR A 72 0.26 5.71 8.78
CA THR A 72 0.68 4.31 8.94
C THR A 72 2.15 4.13 8.57
N PHE A 73 2.60 4.80 7.50
CA PHE A 73 4.01 4.87 7.14
C PHE A 73 4.86 5.40 8.30
N PHE A 74 4.50 6.56 8.85
CA PHE A 74 5.27 7.17 9.93
C PHE A 74 5.19 6.33 11.22
N ALA A 75 4.01 5.85 11.60
CA ALA A 75 3.83 5.01 12.79
C ALA A 75 4.69 3.73 12.73
N PHE A 76 4.76 3.08 11.56
CA PHE A 76 5.51 1.85 11.39
C PHE A 76 7.00 2.10 11.08
N LEU A 77 7.32 2.71 9.94
CA LEU A 77 8.71 2.86 9.50
C LEU A 77 9.51 3.85 10.35
N HIS A 78 8.88 4.92 10.82
CA HIS A 78 9.56 5.89 11.67
C HIS A 78 9.47 5.51 13.15
N CYS A 79 8.29 5.42 13.76
CA CYS A 79 8.19 5.22 15.21
C CYS A 79 8.53 3.78 15.62
N TRP A 80 7.88 2.78 15.02
CA TRP A 80 8.04 1.38 15.43
C TRP A 80 9.45 0.84 15.13
N LEU A 81 9.98 1.00 13.91
CA LEU A 81 11.32 0.51 13.61
C LEU A 81 12.43 1.23 14.39
N ASN A 82 12.30 2.54 14.65
CA ASN A 82 13.28 3.24 15.50
C ASN A 82 13.17 2.85 16.98
N LEU A 83 11.97 2.55 17.47
CA LEU A 83 11.76 2.00 18.81
C LEU A 83 12.56 0.69 18.97
N PHE A 84 12.33 -0.28 18.07
CA PHE A 84 13.04 -1.55 18.10
C PHE A 84 14.54 -1.40 17.81
N GLY A 85 14.91 -0.48 16.91
CA GLY A 85 16.30 -0.13 16.65
C GLY A 85 17.03 0.39 17.89
N GLU A 86 16.39 1.23 18.71
CA GLU A 86 16.95 1.69 19.98
C GLU A 86 17.05 0.55 21.01
N LEU A 87 15.99 -0.26 21.18
CA LEU A 87 15.96 -1.38 22.11
C LEU A 87 17.05 -2.43 21.80
N MET A 88 17.27 -2.73 20.52
CA MET A 88 18.32 -3.66 20.08
C MET A 88 19.72 -3.03 20.03
N ARG A 89 19.84 -1.73 20.33
CA ARG A 89 21.06 -0.92 20.13
C ARG A 89 21.55 -0.96 18.67
N PHE A 90 20.64 -1.13 17.72
CA PHE A 90 20.93 -1.07 16.30
C PHE A 90 21.17 0.40 15.88
N ALA A 91 22.34 0.61 15.27
CA ALA A 91 22.85 1.95 14.97
C ALA A 91 22.42 2.43 13.59
N ASP A 92 22.27 1.52 12.63
CA ASP A 92 21.75 1.86 11.31
C ASP A 92 20.23 2.05 11.40
N ARG A 93 19.74 3.24 11.05
CA ARG A 93 18.32 3.60 11.19
C ARG A 93 17.75 4.16 9.90
N MET A 94 18.43 3.91 8.78
CA MET A 94 17.99 4.37 7.47
C MET A 94 16.91 3.43 6.91
N PHE A 95 15.75 3.37 7.57
CA PHE A 95 14.65 2.51 7.15
C PHE A 95 13.90 3.06 5.92
N TYR A 96 14.00 4.36 5.68
CA TYR A 96 13.46 5.06 4.53
C TYR A 96 14.35 6.28 4.19
N LYS A 97 14.19 6.82 2.98
CA LYS A 97 14.83 8.06 2.50
C LYS A 97 13.73 9.07 2.11
N ASP A 98 14.11 10.21 1.54
CA ASP A 98 13.21 11.31 1.14
C ASP A 98 12.33 10.94 -0.09
N TRP A 99 11.52 9.90 0.05
CA TRP A 99 10.71 9.32 -1.01
C TRP A 99 9.65 10.30 -1.52
N TRP A 100 9.21 11.24 -0.68
CA TRP A 100 8.25 12.30 -1.03
C TRP A 100 8.78 13.27 -2.09
N ASN A 101 10.11 13.41 -2.21
CA ASN A 101 10.77 14.23 -3.22
C ASN A 101 11.09 13.45 -4.51
N SER A 102 10.63 12.20 -4.63
CA SER A 102 10.92 11.37 -5.80
C SER A 102 10.27 11.93 -7.07
N ARG A 103 11.02 11.90 -8.18
CA ARG A 103 10.52 12.29 -9.51
C ARG A 103 10.28 11.08 -10.43
N SER A 104 10.58 9.87 -9.97
CA SER A 104 10.40 8.61 -10.69
C SER A 104 9.86 7.54 -9.76
N PHE A 105 9.06 6.61 -10.30
CA PHE A 105 8.59 5.45 -9.54
C PHE A 105 9.74 4.53 -9.13
N ALA A 106 10.79 4.43 -9.97
CA ALA A 106 12.00 3.70 -9.62
C ALA A 106 12.70 4.27 -8.37
N ASN A 107 12.78 5.60 -8.22
CA ASN A 107 13.32 6.22 -7.01
C ASN A 107 12.37 6.04 -5.82
N TYR A 108 11.06 6.17 -6.01
CA TYR A 108 10.07 5.94 -4.96
C TYR A 108 10.19 4.54 -4.36
N TYR A 109 10.21 3.47 -5.18
CA TYR A 109 10.31 2.09 -4.69
C TYR A 109 11.62 1.81 -3.94
N ARG A 110 12.72 2.51 -4.29
CA ARG A 110 14.02 2.41 -3.60
C ARG A 110 14.08 3.12 -2.25
N THR A 111 13.27 4.16 -2.08
CA THR A 111 13.40 5.10 -0.96
C THR A 111 12.27 4.99 0.06
N TRP A 112 11.10 4.48 -0.34
CA TRP A 112 9.93 4.30 0.53
C TRP A 112 10.20 3.37 1.72
N ASN A 113 10.64 2.14 1.44
CA ASN A 113 10.97 1.15 2.47
C ASN A 113 12.28 0.48 2.07
N VAL A 114 13.39 1.04 2.57
CA VAL A 114 14.74 0.62 2.24
C VAL A 114 14.99 -0.81 2.71
N VAL A 115 14.41 -1.21 3.85
CA VAL A 115 14.59 -2.57 4.40
C VAL A 115 14.08 -3.65 3.44
N VAL A 116 12.84 -3.49 2.97
CA VAL A 116 12.23 -4.45 2.02
C VAL A 116 12.88 -4.35 0.65
N HIS A 117 13.18 -3.13 0.20
CA HIS A 117 13.86 -2.91 -1.06
C HIS A 117 15.22 -3.61 -1.09
N ASP A 118 16.06 -3.42 -0.08
CA ASP A 118 17.42 -3.97 -0.04
C ASP A 118 17.40 -5.49 0.07
N TRP A 119 16.42 -6.06 0.79
CA TRP A 119 16.21 -7.51 0.82
C TRP A 119 15.82 -8.06 -0.56
N LEU A 120 14.85 -7.44 -1.24
CA LEU A 120 14.44 -7.82 -2.59
C LEU A 120 15.58 -7.65 -3.60
N TYR A 121 16.36 -6.58 -3.49
CA TYR A 121 17.46 -6.29 -4.40
C TYR A 121 18.63 -7.26 -4.21
N THR A 122 19.02 -7.50 -2.96
CA THR A 122 20.22 -8.29 -2.63
C THR A 122 20.00 -9.78 -2.83
N TYR A 123 18.89 -10.31 -2.30
CA TYR A 123 18.64 -11.75 -2.31
C TYR A 123 17.84 -12.15 -3.53
N PHE A 124 16.70 -11.50 -3.80
CA PHE A 124 15.83 -11.96 -4.87
C PHE A 124 16.35 -11.56 -6.26
N TYR A 125 16.51 -10.27 -6.52
CA TYR A 125 17.02 -9.77 -7.80
C TYR A 125 18.48 -10.20 -8.05
N GLY A 126 19.33 -10.11 -7.03
CA GLY A 126 20.74 -10.53 -7.11
C GLY A 126 20.89 -11.98 -7.57
N ASP A 127 20.13 -12.91 -6.97
CA ASP A 127 20.20 -14.32 -7.32
C ASP A 127 19.56 -14.61 -8.69
N LEU A 128 18.46 -13.95 -9.05
CA LEU A 128 17.88 -14.04 -10.40
C LEU A 128 18.90 -13.65 -11.48
N ILE A 129 19.65 -12.57 -11.28
CA ILE A 129 20.68 -12.13 -12.24
C ILE A 129 21.87 -13.09 -12.29
N ARG A 130 22.25 -13.71 -11.16
CA ARG A 130 23.31 -14.71 -11.11
C ARG A 130 22.92 -15.97 -11.90
N VAL A 131 21.66 -16.40 -11.80
CA VAL A 131 21.15 -17.61 -12.48
C VAL A 131 20.87 -17.34 -13.97
N PHE A 132 20.13 -16.29 -14.29
CA PHE A 132 19.64 -16.04 -15.66
C PHE A 132 20.55 -15.14 -16.50
N SER A 133 21.68 -14.67 -15.97
CA SER A 133 22.59 -13.71 -16.60
C SER A 133 22.04 -12.27 -16.71
N ARG A 134 22.98 -11.31 -16.77
CA ARG A 134 22.70 -9.86 -16.86
C ARG A 134 21.92 -9.45 -18.12
N ARG A 135 21.80 -10.32 -19.12
CA ARG A 135 20.99 -10.06 -20.32
C ARG A 135 19.50 -9.92 -20.00
N TYR A 136 19.02 -10.57 -18.94
CA TYR A 136 17.59 -10.64 -18.61
C TYR A 136 17.18 -9.68 -17.48
N ARG A 137 17.88 -8.54 -17.32
CA ARG A 137 17.61 -7.55 -16.25
C ARG A 137 16.16 -7.09 -16.18
N ARG A 138 15.52 -6.84 -17.34
CA ARG A 138 14.10 -6.41 -17.38
C ARG A 138 13.16 -7.51 -16.90
N ALA A 139 13.40 -8.75 -17.31
CA ALA A 139 12.63 -9.90 -16.85
C ALA A 139 12.83 -10.15 -15.35
N ALA A 140 14.07 -10.07 -14.86
CA ALA A 140 14.37 -10.18 -13.43
C ALA A 140 13.65 -9.09 -12.60
N MET A 141 13.61 -7.83 -13.09
CA MET A 141 12.82 -6.79 -12.43
C MET A 141 11.32 -7.13 -12.42
N LEU A 142 10.75 -7.56 -13.55
CA LEU A 142 9.33 -7.96 -13.62
C LEU A 142 9.00 -9.09 -12.63
N ILE A 143 9.88 -10.09 -12.52
CA ILE A 143 9.71 -11.20 -11.56
C ILE A 143 9.72 -10.68 -10.12
N VAL A 144 10.61 -9.74 -9.78
CA VAL A 144 10.63 -9.09 -8.45
C VAL A 144 9.33 -8.33 -8.17
N PHE A 145 8.80 -7.60 -9.17
CA PHE A 145 7.52 -6.90 -9.04
C PHE A 145 6.35 -7.87 -8.83
N ILE A 146 6.27 -8.96 -9.62
CA ILE A 146 5.23 -9.99 -9.48
C ILE A 146 5.31 -10.65 -8.11
N PHE A 147 6.52 -11.03 -7.68
CA PHE A 147 6.74 -11.63 -6.36
C PHE A 147 6.28 -10.69 -5.23
N SER A 148 6.68 -9.42 -5.29
CA SER A 148 6.25 -8.41 -4.34
C SER A 148 4.73 -8.27 -4.33
N ALA A 149 4.09 -8.20 -5.50
CA ALA A 149 2.65 -8.07 -5.63
C ALA A 149 1.88 -9.26 -5.03
N ILE A 150 2.35 -10.49 -5.24
CA ILE A 150 1.79 -11.70 -4.64
C ILE A 150 1.89 -11.66 -3.11
N VAL A 151 3.05 -11.26 -2.58
CA VAL A 151 3.24 -11.18 -1.11
C VAL A 151 2.31 -10.12 -0.51
N HIS A 152 2.13 -8.96 -1.15
CA HIS A 152 1.18 -7.94 -0.66
C HIS A 152 -0.26 -8.46 -0.66
N GLU A 153 -0.69 -9.10 -1.75
CA GLU A 153 -2.02 -9.71 -1.86
C GLU A 153 -2.24 -10.80 -0.80
N TYR A 154 -1.23 -11.65 -0.57
CA TYR A 154 -1.26 -12.68 0.47
C TYR A 154 -1.43 -12.09 1.87
N VAL A 155 -0.66 -11.05 2.21
CA VAL A 155 -0.78 -10.40 3.53
C VAL A 155 -2.17 -9.79 3.71
N ILE A 156 -2.69 -9.10 2.69
CA ILE A 156 -4.04 -8.53 2.75
C ILE A 156 -5.09 -9.64 2.92
N THR A 157 -4.98 -10.71 2.14
CA THR A 157 -5.90 -11.84 2.18
C THR A 157 -5.95 -12.49 3.56
N VAL A 158 -4.79 -12.73 4.17
CA VAL A 158 -4.70 -13.33 5.50
C VAL A 158 -5.22 -12.37 6.58
N CYS A 159 -4.90 -11.09 6.49
CA CYS A 159 -5.30 -10.10 7.50
C CYS A 159 -6.80 -9.81 7.49
N PHE A 160 -7.43 -9.75 6.31
CA PHE A 160 -8.85 -9.40 6.17
C PHE A 160 -9.77 -10.61 5.99
N GLY A 161 -9.21 -11.80 5.72
CA GLY A 161 -9.98 -13.01 5.48
C GLY A 161 -10.78 -12.99 4.18
N LEU A 162 -10.38 -12.16 3.21
CA LEU A 162 -11.03 -11.99 1.90
C LEU A 162 -9.98 -12.04 0.80
N PHE A 163 -10.32 -12.58 -0.37
CA PHE A 163 -9.42 -12.58 -1.52
C PHE A 163 -9.98 -11.65 -2.60
N CYS A 164 -9.24 -10.59 -2.94
CA CYS A 164 -9.65 -9.62 -3.95
C CYS A 164 -8.41 -9.06 -4.66
N PRO A 165 -8.04 -9.57 -5.85
CA PRO A 165 -6.71 -9.41 -6.47
C PRO A 165 -6.44 -8.00 -7.05
N VAL A 166 -6.97 -6.96 -6.43
CA VAL A 166 -6.83 -5.56 -6.81
C VAL A 166 -5.40 -5.07 -6.58
N MET A 167 -4.77 -5.45 -5.46
CA MET A 167 -3.39 -5.04 -5.17
C MET A 167 -2.43 -5.71 -6.16
N LEU A 168 -2.63 -7.00 -6.44
CA LEU A 168 -1.90 -7.73 -7.47
C LEU A 168 -1.99 -7.03 -8.83
N PHE A 169 -3.21 -6.72 -9.29
CA PHE A 169 -3.44 -6.04 -10.56
C PHE A 169 -2.82 -4.65 -10.61
N LEU A 170 -2.99 -3.85 -9.54
CA LEU A 170 -2.47 -2.48 -9.49
C LEU A 170 -0.95 -2.45 -9.52
N PHE A 171 -0.27 -3.37 -8.83
CA PHE A 171 1.19 -3.44 -8.83
C PHE A 171 1.75 -3.97 -10.15
N ILE A 172 1.15 -5.01 -10.72
CA ILE A 172 1.64 -5.60 -11.98
C ILE A 172 1.36 -4.67 -13.16
N CYS A 173 0.13 -4.16 -13.31
CA CYS A 173 -0.22 -3.33 -14.45
C CYS A 173 0.29 -1.90 -14.29
N PHE A 174 -0.17 -1.19 -13.27
CA PHE A 174 0.20 0.22 -13.10
C PHE A 174 1.62 0.36 -12.54
N GLY A 175 2.01 -0.42 -11.55
CA GLY A 175 3.36 -0.34 -10.96
C GLY A 175 4.47 -0.59 -11.98
N THR A 176 4.36 -1.63 -12.82
CA THR A 176 5.38 -1.88 -13.86
C THR A 176 5.31 -0.87 -14.98
N MET A 177 4.11 -0.53 -15.47
CA MET A 177 3.93 0.47 -16.53
C MET A 177 4.54 1.82 -16.12
N LEU A 178 4.21 2.31 -14.93
CA LEU A 178 4.71 3.57 -14.41
C LEU A 178 6.22 3.53 -14.18
N ASN A 179 6.77 2.40 -13.72
CA ASN A 179 8.22 2.24 -13.54
C ASN A 179 8.99 2.31 -14.88
N PHE A 180 8.44 1.74 -15.96
CA PHE A 180 9.08 1.81 -17.28
C PHE A 180 8.85 3.14 -18.01
N LEU A 181 7.68 3.76 -17.84
CA LEU A 181 7.35 5.05 -18.45
C LEU A 181 8.05 6.23 -17.75
N LEU A 182 8.24 6.15 -16.43
CA LEU A 182 8.80 7.20 -15.57
C LEU A 182 10.21 6.82 -15.11
N HIS A 183 11.13 6.73 -16.07
CA HIS A 183 12.52 6.42 -15.79
C HIS A 183 13.29 7.61 -15.18
N ASP A 184 14.41 7.32 -14.52
CA ASP A 184 15.22 8.25 -13.71
C ASP A 184 15.83 9.44 -14.50
N GLY A 185 15.74 9.45 -15.83
CA GLY A 185 16.27 10.52 -16.67
C GLY A 185 15.45 11.82 -16.69
N ARG A 186 14.36 11.91 -15.92
CA ARG A 186 13.46 13.07 -15.92
C ARG A 186 13.69 13.96 -14.69
N SER A 187 14.05 15.22 -14.92
CA SER A 187 14.41 16.18 -13.85
C SER A 187 13.29 17.14 -13.44
N ASN A 188 12.17 17.20 -14.18
CA ASN A 188 11.12 18.19 -13.94
C ASN A 188 10.26 17.85 -12.71
N ASP A 189 9.89 18.88 -11.94
CA ASP A 189 9.03 18.73 -10.74
C ASP A 189 7.60 18.29 -11.05
N VAL A 190 7.15 18.46 -12.30
CA VAL A 190 5.87 17.94 -12.79
C VAL A 190 5.74 16.43 -12.53
N TRP A 191 6.84 15.68 -12.55
CA TRP A 191 6.82 14.25 -12.28
C TRP A 191 6.61 13.91 -10.80
N ASN A 192 7.02 14.79 -9.89
CA ASN A 192 6.69 14.65 -8.48
C ASN A 192 5.19 14.84 -8.25
N ILE A 193 4.59 15.86 -8.87
CA ILE A 193 3.14 16.10 -8.82
C ILE A 193 2.37 14.92 -9.39
N PHE A 194 2.79 14.41 -10.55
CA PHE A 194 2.18 13.24 -11.18
C PHE A 194 2.27 12.00 -10.28
N MET A 195 3.42 11.77 -9.65
CA MET A 195 3.61 10.65 -8.73
C MET A 195 2.69 10.76 -7.51
N TRP A 196 2.58 11.94 -6.90
CA TRP A 196 1.64 12.17 -5.79
C TRP A 196 0.20 11.90 -6.20
N PHE A 197 -0.21 12.40 -7.36
CA PHE A 197 -1.55 12.14 -7.89
C PHE A 197 -1.80 10.64 -8.08
N ALA A 198 -0.85 9.92 -8.69
CA ALA A 198 -0.95 8.48 -8.89
C ALA A 198 -0.99 7.69 -7.57
N LEU A 199 -0.24 8.11 -6.55
CA LEU A 199 -0.29 7.51 -5.21
C LEU A 199 -1.63 7.76 -4.53
N ILE A 200 -2.17 8.98 -4.58
CA ILE A 200 -3.47 9.33 -3.99
C ILE A 200 -4.59 8.54 -4.69
N LEU A 201 -4.60 8.52 -6.02
CA LEU A 201 -5.58 7.77 -6.81
C LEU A 201 -5.49 6.26 -6.53
N GLY A 202 -4.27 5.69 -6.53
CA GLY A 202 -4.07 4.28 -6.26
C GLY A 202 -4.56 3.85 -4.88
N GLN A 203 -4.30 4.67 -3.85
CA GLN A 203 -4.82 4.41 -2.49
C GLN A 203 -6.35 4.51 -2.43
N GLY A 204 -6.94 5.52 -3.09
CA GLY A 204 -8.39 5.67 -3.16
C GLY A 204 -9.07 4.45 -3.83
N VAL A 205 -8.51 3.96 -4.94
CA VAL A 205 -9.00 2.76 -5.62
C VAL A 205 -8.88 1.52 -4.73
N LEU A 206 -7.72 1.31 -4.09
CA LEU A 206 -7.49 0.15 -3.23
C LEU A 206 -8.48 0.11 -2.07
N VAL A 207 -8.57 1.20 -1.30
CA VAL A 207 -9.47 1.25 -0.13
C VAL A 207 -10.91 1.04 -0.56
N THR A 208 -11.38 1.73 -1.59
CA THR A 208 -12.76 1.58 -2.08
C THR A 208 -13.08 0.14 -2.48
N LEU A 209 -12.24 -0.49 -3.31
CA LEU A 209 -12.54 -1.84 -3.80
C LEU A 209 -12.46 -2.91 -2.69
N TYR A 210 -11.49 -2.81 -1.77
CA TYR A 210 -11.41 -3.72 -0.64
C TYR A 210 -12.59 -3.56 0.33
N PHE A 211 -13.04 -2.33 0.56
CA PHE A 211 -14.21 -2.09 1.40
C PHE A 211 -15.50 -2.56 0.76
N LEU A 212 -15.67 -2.34 -0.55
CA LEU A 212 -16.81 -2.86 -1.29
C LEU A 212 -16.87 -4.39 -1.19
N GLU A 213 -15.72 -5.06 -1.34
CA GLU A 213 -15.66 -6.52 -1.20
C GLU A 213 -15.98 -6.97 0.23
N TRP A 214 -15.40 -6.32 1.24
CA TRP A 214 -15.67 -6.63 2.63
C TRP A 214 -17.15 -6.43 3.00
N SER A 215 -17.78 -5.36 2.51
CA SER A 215 -19.22 -5.13 2.67
C SER A 215 -20.03 -6.19 1.94
N ALA A 216 -19.70 -6.51 0.67
CA ALA A 216 -20.41 -7.52 -0.11
C ALA A 216 -20.40 -8.91 0.53
N LEU A 217 -19.27 -9.32 1.11
CA LEU A 217 -19.13 -10.59 1.84
C LEU A 217 -20.02 -10.65 3.10
N ARG A 218 -20.21 -9.52 3.77
CA ARG A 218 -21.07 -9.42 4.96
C ARG A 218 -22.54 -9.38 4.59
N ASP A 219 -22.86 -8.64 3.53
CA ASP A 219 -24.23 -8.29 3.16
C ASP A 219 -24.89 -9.39 2.32
N CYS A 220 -24.10 -10.03 1.45
CA CYS A 220 -24.52 -11.10 0.55
C CYS A 220 -23.59 -12.33 0.73
N PRO A 221 -23.63 -13.10 1.81
CA PRO A 221 -22.72 -14.24 1.96
C PRO A 221 -22.98 -15.30 0.87
N SER A 222 -21.99 -15.55 0.00
CA SER A 222 -22.03 -16.65 -0.97
C SER A 222 -20.96 -17.70 -0.64
N LYS A 223 -21.23 -18.95 -1.00
CA LYS A 223 -20.22 -20.02 -0.96
C LYS A 223 -19.75 -20.25 -2.38
N PRO A 224 -18.48 -19.95 -2.71
CA PRO A 224 -17.98 -20.17 -4.06
C PRO A 224 -17.95 -21.67 -4.34
N GLU A 225 -18.66 -22.10 -5.38
CA GLU A 225 -18.68 -23.47 -5.87
C GLU A 225 -17.56 -23.70 -6.90
N THR A 226 -17.13 -22.62 -7.55
CA THR A 226 -16.06 -22.65 -8.56
C THR A 226 -14.87 -21.78 -8.19
N VAL A 227 -13.70 -22.09 -8.75
CA VAL A 227 -12.48 -21.26 -8.61
C VAL A 227 -12.70 -19.86 -9.18
N TRP A 228 -13.52 -19.73 -10.22
CA TRP A 228 -13.84 -18.44 -10.82
C TRP A 228 -14.70 -17.56 -9.92
N GLU A 229 -15.65 -18.15 -9.20
CA GLU A 229 -16.41 -17.43 -8.16
C GLU A 229 -15.54 -17.00 -7.00
N PHE A 230 -14.52 -17.79 -6.64
CA PHE A 230 -13.57 -17.41 -5.59
C PHE A 230 -12.66 -16.23 -6.00
N ILE A 231 -12.25 -16.16 -7.26
CA ILE A 231 -11.34 -15.11 -7.76
C ILE A 231 -12.09 -13.82 -8.11
N THR A 232 -13.35 -13.93 -8.51
CA THR A 232 -14.15 -12.78 -8.95
C THR A 232 -14.65 -12.01 -7.74
N PRO A 233 -14.37 -10.69 -7.63
CA PRO A 233 -14.84 -9.90 -6.50
C PRO A 233 -16.37 -9.94 -6.40
N GLN A 234 -16.86 -10.29 -5.22
CA GLN A 234 -18.28 -10.49 -4.96
C GLN A 234 -19.09 -9.20 -5.07
N PHE A 235 -18.49 -8.03 -4.81
CA PHE A 235 -19.21 -6.75 -4.90
C PHE A 235 -19.83 -6.50 -6.28
N TRP A 236 -19.26 -7.06 -7.36
CA TRP A 236 -19.83 -6.98 -8.70
C TRP A 236 -21.17 -7.71 -8.82
N SER A 237 -21.36 -8.78 -8.07
CA SER A 237 -22.60 -9.58 -8.08
C SER A 237 -23.61 -9.10 -7.05
N CYS A 238 -23.17 -8.70 -5.86
CA CYS A 238 -24.04 -8.28 -4.76
C CYS A 238 -24.70 -6.91 -5.04
N TYR A 239 -24.00 -6.00 -5.73
CA TYR A 239 -24.49 -4.65 -6.01
C TYR A 239 -24.79 -4.42 -7.50
N ALA A 240 -24.95 -5.48 -8.30
CA ALA A 240 -25.14 -5.41 -9.76
C ALA A 240 -26.56 -5.02 -10.23
N SER A 241 -27.52 -4.82 -9.32
CA SER A 241 -28.95 -4.69 -9.64
C SER A 241 -29.56 -3.39 -9.17
#